data_AF-A0A8H5YNV6-F1
#
_entry.id   AF-A0A8H5YNV6-F1
#
_cell.length_a   1.000
_cell.length_b   1.000
_cell.length_c   1.000
_cell.angle_alpha   90.00
_cell.angle_beta   90.00
_cell.angle_gamma   90.00
#
_symmetry.space_group_name_H-M   'P 1'
#
loop_
_entity.id
_entity.type
_entity.pdbx_description
1 polymer ?
#
loop_
_entity_poly.entity_id
_entity_poly.type
_entity_poly.pdbx_seq_one_letter_code
_entity_poly.pdbx_strand_id
1 'polypeptide(L)'
;MAKTKSKKRKQAQAQAQSDNPRKIAKTTSPSIPTPPPDGTTTHFEPKNLHTVVSEEELEITIDTLNSLAQYPGLIKSKLCKDLRVAVYDFRQACTTGVNNAAGANLTAQVTAALADRKYTEARILLAEMKIRGEQPKLGALCRWVRDLDVISGLSTIPDQQGLVKRSEREETLIKVIDAVLRVCGHEDRNPNAIIQPSSIALQEIWDLRPDTPTEQVYASVLDGSLVASAPESLKKNIRIIETTPGPERKPPNHHDAILYASTPEAVPLSTTPPPTTHRPHPVVQGLSVATNVLYPEECKAIIAAGEYVNFVPDAPLREDGDISILAHNFYWVVDKTFHDTLWSRIQPFVPVSMNGRLARGINRRFRVYRYVPGAEYRAHIDGAWPPSGITKDDKYVYDDSPAEKKQSSLFTFLIYLNQDFEGGETTYFLPAAREGILNAYPVRPVMGGAAIFPHGEINATLHEGTGVRKGAKYVIRTEIEYDVEPTEEVKI
;
A
#
# COMPACT_ATOMS: atom_id res chain seq x y z
N MET A 1 54.30 -0.72 -40.03
CA MET A 1 53.44 -1.41 -41.03
C MET A 1 52.09 -0.69 -41.02
N ALA A 2 51.76 0.14 -42.03
CA ALA A 2 50.89 -0.19 -43.18
C ALA A 2 49.48 -0.66 -42.76
N LYS A 3 48.32 -0.27 -43.31
CA LYS A 3 47.82 0.75 -44.27
C LYS A 3 46.33 0.34 -44.51
N THR A 4 45.45 1.30 -44.88
CA THR A 4 44.26 1.14 -45.79
C THR A 4 43.05 0.26 -45.36
N LYS A 5 41.81 0.35 -45.88
CA LYS A 5 40.92 1.33 -46.57
C LYS A 5 39.66 0.52 -47.00
N SER A 6 38.45 1.12 -46.95
CA SER A 6 37.32 0.96 -47.92
C SER A 6 36.55 -0.40 -47.95
N LYS A 7 35.27 -0.58 -48.30
CA LYS A 7 34.38 0.12 -49.26
C LYS A 7 32.91 -0.38 -49.20
N LYS A 8 31.98 0.47 -49.69
CA LYS A 8 30.50 0.38 -49.90
C LYS A 8 29.97 -0.68 -50.88
N ARG A 9 28.64 -0.99 -50.78
CA ARG A 9 27.52 -0.95 -51.80
C ARG A 9 26.58 -2.17 -51.68
N LYS A 10 25.28 -2.22 -52.09
CA LYS A 10 24.15 -1.29 -52.37
C LYS A 10 22.96 -2.17 -52.90
N GLN A 11 21.72 -1.92 -52.42
CA GLN A 11 20.38 -2.03 -53.07
C GLN A 11 19.94 -3.19 -53.99
N ALA A 12 18.70 -3.68 -53.80
CA ALA A 12 17.66 -3.80 -54.84
C ALA A 12 16.22 -3.98 -54.24
N GLN A 13 15.22 -3.37 -54.89
CA GLN A 13 13.77 -3.34 -54.61
C GLN A 13 13.00 -4.40 -55.42
N ALA A 14 11.75 -4.71 -55.06
CA ALA A 14 10.63 -4.89 -56.01
C ALA A 14 9.23 -4.82 -55.32
N GLN A 15 8.29 -4.16 -56.00
CA GLN A 15 6.88 -3.87 -55.65
C GLN A 15 5.89 -4.88 -56.27
N ALA A 16 4.64 -4.91 -55.79
CA ALA A 16 3.45 -5.12 -56.63
C ALA A 16 2.18 -4.52 -55.98
N GLN A 17 1.43 -3.74 -56.76
CA GLN A 17 0.12 -3.10 -56.51
C GLN A 17 -0.98 -3.80 -57.33
N SER A 18 -2.25 -3.71 -56.92
CA SER A 18 -3.44 -3.72 -57.82
C SER A 18 -4.70 -3.14 -57.14
N ASP A 19 -5.69 -2.77 -57.97
CA ASP A 19 -6.63 -1.64 -57.91
C ASP A 19 -8.09 -1.89 -57.40
N ASN A 20 -8.66 -0.93 -56.62
CA ASN A 20 -9.93 -0.12 -56.78
C ASN A 20 -11.37 -0.78 -56.93
N PRO A 21 -12.53 -0.05 -56.88
CA PRO A 21 -13.31 0.44 -55.72
C PRO A 21 -14.87 0.14 -55.74
N ARG A 22 -15.61 0.30 -54.60
CA ARG A 22 -17.04 0.80 -54.51
C ARG A 22 -17.61 0.87 -53.07
N LYS A 23 -18.71 1.61 -52.90
CA LYS A 23 -19.17 2.44 -51.76
C LYS A 23 -20.30 1.86 -50.85
N ILE A 24 -20.27 2.26 -49.56
CA ILE A 24 -21.33 2.61 -48.57
C ILE A 24 -22.21 1.50 -47.90
N ALA A 25 -22.13 1.39 -46.56
CA ALA A 25 -23.23 1.62 -45.58
C ALA A 25 -22.74 1.55 -44.10
N LYS A 26 -23.37 2.34 -43.21
CA LYS A 26 -23.00 2.66 -41.80
C LYS A 26 -23.54 1.64 -40.78
N THR A 27 -22.80 1.38 -39.69
CA THR A 27 -23.31 1.21 -38.30
C THR A 27 -22.19 1.31 -37.25
N THR A 28 -22.53 1.78 -36.07
CA THR A 28 -21.70 2.37 -34.98
C THR A 28 -21.32 1.42 -33.83
N SER A 29 -20.20 1.74 -33.15
CA SER A 29 -19.65 1.34 -31.80
C SER A 29 -18.33 0.53 -31.84
N PRO A 30 -17.49 0.51 -30.78
CA PRO A 30 -16.79 1.56 -30.03
C PRO A 30 -15.24 1.50 -30.21
N SER A 31 -14.54 2.55 -29.78
CA SER A 31 -13.19 2.96 -30.23
C SER A 31 -11.97 2.37 -29.50
N ILE A 32 -11.07 1.72 -30.26
CA ILE A 32 -9.57 1.69 -30.16
C ILE A 32 -9.05 1.38 -31.59
N PRO A 33 -7.85 1.77 -32.09
CA PRO A 33 -7.05 3.01 -31.98
C PRO A 33 -6.84 3.66 -33.37
N THR A 34 -6.70 4.99 -33.44
CA THR A 34 -6.47 5.73 -34.70
C THR A 34 -5.03 5.54 -35.25
N PRO A 35 -4.81 5.31 -36.56
CA PRO A 35 -3.50 5.47 -37.22
C PRO A 35 -3.17 6.97 -37.44
N PRO A 36 -1.90 7.31 -37.74
CA PRO A 36 -1.33 8.62 -37.46
C PRO A 36 -1.79 9.70 -38.45
N PRO A 37 -1.93 10.96 -38.03
CA PRO A 37 -1.93 12.06 -38.98
C PRO A 37 -0.51 12.23 -39.54
N ASP A 38 -0.39 12.13 -40.86
CA ASP A 38 0.82 12.53 -41.57
C ASP A 38 1.13 14.00 -41.29
N GLY A 39 2.37 14.26 -40.86
CA GLY A 39 3.03 15.55 -41.02
C GLY A 39 2.92 16.55 -39.88
N THR A 40 3.47 16.23 -38.70
CA THR A 40 4.07 17.24 -37.82
C THR A 40 5.21 16.62 -37.02
N THR A 41 6.37 17.28 -37.04
CA THR A 41 7.56 17.03 -36.23
C THR A 41 7.28 16.35 -34.89
N THR A 42 7.75 15.12 -34.71
CA THR A 42 7.82 14.46 -33.40
C THR A 42 8.82 15.23 -32.53
N HIS A 43 8.33 16.19 -31.75
CA HIS A 43 9.09 16.67 -30.61
C HIS A 43 9.25 15.49 -29.65
N PHE A 44 10.46 14.93 -29.59
CA PHE A 44 10.83 13.99 -28.54
C PHE A 44 10.80 14.77 -27.22
N GLU A 45 9.75 14.59 -26.44
CA GLU A 45 9.69 15.15 -25.10
C GLU A 45 10.57 14.28 -24.18
N PRO A 46 11.62 14.85 -23.56
CA PRO A 46 12.52 14.09 -22.71
C PRO A 46 11.77 13.52 -21.49
N LYS A 47 11.83 12.21 -21.30
CA LYS A 47 11.16 11.51 -20.18
C LYS A 47 11.99 11.44 -18.89
N ASN A 48 13.26 11.81 -18.96
CA ASN A 48 14.20 11.76 -17.84
C ASN A 48 14.86 13.12 -17.66
N LEU A 49 14.79 13.68 -16.45
CA LEU A 49 15.31 15.02 -16.12
C LEU A 49 16.79 15.17 -16.48
N HIS A 50 17.58 14.12 -16.28
CA HIS A 50 19.03 14.11 -16.54
C HIS A 50 19.40 14.25 -18.02
N THR A 51 18.42 14.12 -18.93
CA THR A 51 18.65 14.39 -20.36
C THR A 51 18.62 15.87 -20.70
N VAL A 52 18.15 16.72 -19.77
CA VAL A 52 17.98 18.17 -19.96
C VAL A 52 18.87 18.97 -19.01
N VAL A 53 19.10 18.47 -17.79
CA VAL A 53 19.92 19.14 -16.76
C VAL A 53 20.78 18.09 -16.05
N SER A 54 22.07 18.34 -15.84
CA SER A 54 22.92 17.41 -15.07
C SER A 54 22.59 17.43 -13.57
N GLU A 55 22.93 16.36 -12.86
CA GLU A 55 22.69 16.26 -11.41
C GLU A 55 23.44 17.36 -10.62
N GLU A 56 24.70 17.62 -10.99
CA GLU A 56 25.52 18.68 -10.40
C GLU A 56 24.92 20.08 -10.62
N GLU A 57 24.45 20.40 -11.83
CA GLU A 57 23.80 21.69 -12.12
C GLU A 57 22.51 21.86 -11.31
N LEU A 58 21.73 20.78 -11.14
CA LEU A 58 20.51 20.80 -10.35
C LEU A 58 20.82 21.05 -8.87
N GLU A 59 21.82 20.35 -8.31
CA GLU A 59 22.26 20.52 -6.93
C GLU A 59 22.75 21.96 -6.67
N ILE A 60 23.65 22.47 -7.52
CA ILE A 60 24.13 23.86 -7.43
C ILE A 60 22.98 24.87 -7.51
N THR A 61 22.00 24.62 -8.38
CA THR A 61 20.83 25.50 -8.51
C THR A 61 19.99 25.49 -7.24
N ILE A 62 19.72 24.31 -6.67
CA ILE A 62 18.97 24.15 -5.42
C ILE A 62 19.70 24.87 -4.28
N ASP A 63 21.00 24.67 -4.14
CA ASP A 63 21.81 25.30 -3.09
C ASP A 63 21.87 26.82 -3.24
N THR A 64 21.97 27.31 -4.48
CA THR A 64 21.93 28.75 -4.77
C THR A 64 20.58 29.34 -4.36
N LEU A 65 19.47 28.70 -4.73
CA LEU A 65 18.13 29.15 -4.36
C LEU A 65 17.91 29.10 -2.83
N ASN A 66 18.35 28.04 -2.16
CA ASN A 66 18.27 27.90 -0.71
C ASN A 66 19.09 28.98 0.00
N SER A 67 20.31 29.26 -0.47
CA SER A 67 21.17 30.30 0.08
C SER A 67 20.54 31.69 -0.07
N LEU A 68 19.99 32.00 -1.24
CA LEU A 68 19.30 33.27 -1.47
C LEU A 68 18.01 33.40 -0.65
N ALA A 69 17.28 32.31 -0.43
CA ALA A 69 16.06 32.29 0.38
C ALA A 69 16.31 32.70 1.85
N GLN A 70 17.51 32.45 2.38
CA GLN A 70 17.92 32.91 3.71
C GLN A 70 18.12 34.43 3.79
N TYR A 71 18.28 35.10 2.64
CA TYR A 71 18.48 36.55 2.54
C TYR A 71 17.46 37.22 1.60
N PRO A 72 16.17 37.31 1.96
CA PRO A 72 15.11 37.84 1.08
C PRO A 72 15.36 39.27 0.57
N GLY A 73 16.11 40.07 1.33
CA GLY A 73 16.53 41.41 0.91
C GLY A 73 17.42 41.41 -0.34
N LEU A 74 18.29 40.40 -0.51
CA LEU A 74 19.17 40.26 -1.67
C LEU A 74 18.40 39.83 -2.92
N ILE A 75 17.33 39.05 -2.78
CA ILE A 75 16.45 38.65 -3.89
C ILE A 75 15.80 39.87 -4.56
N LYS A 76 15.50 40.92 -3.79
CA LYS A 76 14.94 42.17 -4.32
C LYS A 76 15.96 43.03 -5.08
N SER A 77 17.25 42.71 -5.00
CA SER A 77 18.29 43.46 -5.68
C SER A 77 18.16 43.39 -7.20
N LYS A 78 18.82 44.33 -7.90
CA LYS A 78 18.90 44.31 -9.37
C LYS A 78 19.65 43.09 -9.90
N LEU A 79 20.61 42.55 -9.13
CA LEU A 79 21.40 41.39 -9.51
C LEU A 79 20.56 40.11 -9.60
N CYS A 80 19.46 40.02 -8.85
CA CYS A 80 18.53 38.89 -8.88
C CYS A 80 17.34 39.09 -9.83
N LYS A 81 17.37 40.09 -10.73
CA LYS A 81 16.24 40.36 -11.63
C LYS A 81 15.95 39.17 -12.55
N ASP A 82 16.97 38.69 -13.25
CA ASP A 82 16.77 37.62 -14.24
C ASP A 82 16.47 36.29 -13.56
N LEU A 83 17.08 36.04 -12.39
CA LEU A 83 16.72 34.90 -11.53
C LEU A 83 15.24 34.94 -11.13
N ARG A 84 14.70 36.10 -10.73
CA ARG A 84 13.28 36.24 -10.39
C ARG A 84 12.36 35.96 -11.58
N VAL A 85 12.74 36.39 -12.79
CA VAL A 85 11.99 36.11 -14.03
C VAL A 85 12.02 34.61 -14.31
N ALA A 86 13.20 33.99 -14.30
CA ALA A 86 13.35 32.56 -14.51
C ALA A 86 12.57 31.72 -13.48
N VAL A 87 12.63 32.08 -12.19
CA VAL A 87 11.85 31.43 -11.13
C VAL A 87 10.34 31.63 -11.34
N TYR A 88 9.91 32.80 -11.82
CA TYR A 88 8.49 33.03 -12.14
C TYR A 88 8.03 32.15 -13.31
N ASP A 89 8.79 32.11 -14.39
CA ASP A 89 8.45 31.29 -15.56
C ASP A 89 8.48 29.80 -15.22
N PHE A 90 9.48 29.35 -14.46
CA PHE A 90 9.54 27.99 -13.91
C PHE A 90 8.30 27.69 -13.07
N ARG A 91 7.94 28.59 -12.16
CA ARG A 91 6.75 28.47 -11.31
C ARG A 91 5.45 28.35 -12.13
N GLN A 92 5.35 29.06 -13.26
CA GLN A 92 4.19 28.97 -14.15
C GLN A 92 4.16 27.69 -14.97
N ALA A 93 5.34 27.12 -15.28
CA ALA A 93 5.47 25.86 -16.00
C ALA A 93 5.27 24.62 -15.10
N CYS A 94 5.43 24.75 -13.78
CA CYS A 94 5.14 23.67 -12.85
C CYS A 94 3.67 23.25 -12.98
N THR A 95 3.40 21.96 -13.24
CA THR A 95 2.05 21.35 -13.30
C THR A 95 1.63 20.69 -11.97
N THR A 96 2.46 20.82 -10.95
CA THR A 96 2.23 20.35 -9.58
C THR A 96 2.06 21.54 -8.61
N GLY A 97 1.64 21.28 -7.37
CA GLY A 97 1.62 22.32 -6.33
C GLY A 97 0.46 23.33 -6.40
N VAL A 98 0.49 24.32 -5.50
CA VAL A 98 -0.66 25.20 -5.20
C VAL A 98 -1.07 26.12 -6.35
N ASN A 99 -0.17 26.39 -7.30
CA ASN A 99 -0.48 27.28 -8.43
C ASN A 99 -1.45 26.64 -9.43
N ASN A 100 -1.42 25.31 -9.57
CA ASN A 100 -2.36 24.58 -10.43
C ASN A 100 -3.70 24.28 -9.76
N ALA A 101 -3.72 24.28 -8.42
CA ALA A 101 -4.93 24.03 -7.66
C ALA A 101 -5.72 25.32 -7.35
N ALA A 102 -5.27 26.49 -7.81
CA ALA A 102 -5.98 27.76 -7.62
C ALA A 102 -7.35 27.70 -8.30
N GLY A 103 -8.43 27.68 -7.50
CA GLY A 103 -9.81 27.51 -7.97
C GLY A 103 -10.30 26.07 -8.09
N ALA A 104 -9.47 25.08 -7.75
CA ALA A 104 -9.89 23.67 -7.67
C ALA A 104 -10.64 23.37 -6.36
N ASN A 105 -11.22 22.18 -6.22
CA ASN A 105 -11.86 21.76 -4.96
C ASN A 105 -10.83 21.64 -3.81
N LEU A 106 -11.30 21.61 -2.56
CA LEU A 106 -10.44 21.61 -1.38
C LEU A 106 -9.49 20.40 -1.33
N THR A 107 -9.93 19.22 -1.78
CA THR A 107 -9.06 18.03 -1.86
C THR A 107 -7.86 18.27 -2.80
N ALA A 108 -8.08 18.88 -3.96
CA ALA A 108 -7.00 19.23 -4.88
C ALA A 108 -6.05 20.28 -4.27
N GLN A 109 -6.60 21.28 -3.57
CA GLN A 109 -5.81 22.31 -2.90
C GLN A 109 -4.96 21.74 -1.75
N VAL A 110 -5.50 20.84 -0.93
CA VAL A 110 -4.74 20.14 0.12
C VAL A 110 -3.62 19.30 -0.51
N THR A 111 -3.93 18.52 -1.56
CA THR A 111 -2.93 17.72 -2.28
C THR A 111 -1.77 18.60 -2.76
N ALA A 112 -2.10 19.75 -3.34
CA ALA A 112 -1.13 20.71 -3.83
C ALA A 112 -0.29 21.35 -2.71
N ALA A 113 -0.90 21.69 -1.58
CA ALA A 113 -0.19 22.23 -0.43
C ALA A 113 0.78 21.20 0.19
N LEU A 114 0.37 19.93 0.27
CA LEU A 114 1.23 18.84 0.75
C LEU A 114 2.41 18.60 -0.19
N ALA A 115 2.17 18.58 -1.51
CA ALA A 115 3.23 18.45 -2.52
C ALA A 115 4.27 19.57 -2.42
N ASP A 116 3.82 20.81 -2.17
CA ASP A 116 4.69 21.97 -1.97
C ASP A 116 5.27 22.07 -0.55
N ARG A 117 5.02 21.08 0.32
CA ARG A 117 5.44 21.05 1.74
C ARG A 117 4.94 22.26 2.55
N LYS A 118 3.83 22.86 2.12
CA LYS A 118 3.13 23.98 2.77
C LYS A 118 2.16 23.46 3.83
N TYR A 119 2.72 22.95 4.92
CA TYR A 119 1.97 22.21 5.95
C TYR A 119 0.96 23.09 6.71
N THR A 120 1.26 24.38 6.91
CA THR A 120 0.33 25.30 7.57
C THR A 120 -0.90 25.54 6.70
N GLU A 121 -0.70 25.82 5.41
CA GLU A 121 -1.77 25.99 4.42
C GLU A 121 -2.60 24.70 4.29
N ALA A 122 -1.94 23.54 4.24
CA ALA A 122 -2.63 22.24 4.23
C ALA A 122 -3.53 22.08 5.46
N ARG A 123 -3.07 22.43 6.67
CA ARG A 123 -3.88 22.37 7.89
C ARG A 123 -5.06 23.33 7.88
N ILE A 124 -4.90 24.54 7.33
CA ILE A 124 -6.00 25.51 7.18
C ILE A 124 -7.07 24.94 6.24
N LEU A 125 -6.66 24.40 5.09
CA LEU A 125 -7.56 23.79 4.12
C LEU A 125 -8.26 22.54 4.67
N LEU A 126 -7.55 21.71 5.44
CA LEU A 126 -8.13 20.55 6.14
C LEU A 126 -9.15 20.99 7.19
N ALA A 127 -8.87 22.03 7.97
CA ALA A 127 -9.84 22.59 8.92
C ALA A 127 -11.10 23.11 8.19
N GLU A 128 -10.93 23.75 7.03
CA GLU A 128 -12.05 24.18 6.19
C GLU A 128 -12.86 22.98 5.67
N MET A 129 -12.21 21.92 5.16
CA MET A 129 -12.88 20.69 4.74
C MET A 129 -13.71 20.10 5.88
N LYS A 130 -13.14 20.04 7.09
CA LYS A 130 -13.85 19.54 8.28
C LYS A 130 -15.08 20.38 8.61
N ILE A 131 -14.97 21.70 8.58
CA ILE A 131 -16.09 22.63 8.84
C ILE A 131 -17.21 22.45 7.81
N ARG A 132 -16.86 22.22 6.55
CA ARG A 132 -17.81 22.00 5.45
C ARG A 132 -18.38 20.57 5.40
N GLY A 133 -17.85 19.65 6.21
CA GLY A 133 -18.23 18.23 6.16
C GLY A 133 -17.75 17.51 4.90
N GLU A 134 -16.71 18.04 4.23
CA GLU A 134 -16.10 17.43 3.05
C GLU A 134 -15.03 16.41 3.45
N GLN A 135 -15.03 15.23 2.84
CA GLN A 135 -14.01 14.20 3.05
C GLN A 135 -13.24 13.91 1.76
N PRO A 136 -11.94 13.57 1.84
CA PRO A 136 -11.19 13.14 0.68
C PRO A 136 -11.68 11.77 0.19
N LYS A 137 -11.58 11.54 -1.12
CA LYS A 137 -11.67 10.16 -1.64
C LYS A 137 -10.50 9.33 -1.12
N LEU A 138 -10.69 8.02 -0.98
CA LEU A 138 -9.67 7.08 -0.50
C LEU A 138 -8.31 7.26 -1.21
N GLY A 139 -8.30 7.37 -2.54
CA GLY A 139 -7.06 7.54 -3.29
C GLY A 139 -6.28 8.82 -2.93
N ALA A 140 -6.97 9.91 -2.56
CA ALA A 140 -6.31 11.12 -2.06
C ALA A 140 -5.80 10.91 -0.63
N LEU A 141 -6.61 10.30 0.24
CA LEU A 141 -6.22 9.96 1.62
C LEU A 141 -4.95 9.07 1.66
N CYS A 142 -4.93 7.97 0.92
CA CYS A 142 -3.76 7.09 0.83
C CYS A 142 -2.51 7.84 0.37
N ARG A 143 -2.63 8.74 -0.62
CA ARG A 143 -1.50 9.55 -1.09
C ARG A 143 -1.03 10.54 -0.03
N TRP A 144 -1.94 11.28 0.61
CA TRP A 144 -1.56 12.26 1.63
C TRP A 144 -0.81 11.60 2.80
N VAL A 145 -1.31 10.47 3.29
CA VAL A 145 -0.64 9.71 4.37
C VAL A 145 0.74 9.25 3.93
N ARG A 146 0.86 8.70 2.72
CA ARG A 146 2.14 8.23 2.17
C ARG A 146 3.14 9.37 1.96
N ASP A 147 2.70 10.51 1.43
CA ASP A 147 3.57 11.64 1.11
C ASP A 147 4.02 12.38 2.39
N LEU A 148 3.23 12.32 3.46
CA LEU A 148 3.62 12.79 4.79
C LEU A 148 4.66 11.88 5.46
N ASP A 149 4.68 10.59 5.13
CA ASP A 149 5.68 9.60 5.54
C ASP A 149 6.04 9.66 7.05
N VAL A 150 5.01 9.71 7.89
CA VAL A 150 5.17 9.81 9.35
C VAL A 150 5.72 8.49 9.92
N ILE A 151 6.86 8.58 10.59
CA ILE A 151 7.48 7.45 11.30
C ILE A 151 7.08 7.52 12.78
N SER A 152 6.48 6.45 13.30
CA SER A 152 6.02 6.43 14.70
C SER A 152 7.20 6.40 15.69
N GLY A 153 8.28 5.70 15.33
CA GLY A 153 9.43 5.45 16.20
C GLY A 153 9.14 4.45 17.32
N LEU A 154 7.97 3.82 17.34
CA LEU A 154 7.59 2.87 18.40
C LEU A 154 8.49 1.63 18.44
N SER A 155 9.04 1.23 17.28
CA SER A 155 10.02 0.15 17.17
C SER A 155 11.33 0.42 17.96
N THR A 156 11.63 1.69 18.23
CA THR A 156 12.86 2.12 18.94
C THR A 156 12.71 2.28 20.45
N ILE A 157 11.51 2.05 21.01
CA ILE A 157 11.24 2.13 22.45
C ILE A 157 10.81 0.75 22.94
N PRO A 158 11.75 -0.14 23.32
CA PRO A 158 11.44 -1.52 23.69
C PRO A 158 10.53 -1.63 24.93
N ASP A 159 10.69 -0.71 25.87
CA ASP A 159 10.11 -0.83 27.22
C ASP A 159 8.91 0.09 27.47
N GLN A 160 8.39 0.78 26.45
CA GLN A 160 7.24 1.72 26.56
C GLN A 160 7.42 2.89 27.54
N GLN A 161 8.59 3.05 28.17
CA GLN A 161 8.89 4.14 29.12
C GLN A 161 9.73 5.28 28.51
N GLY A 162 10.18 5.14 27.26
CA GLY A 162 10.93 6.17 26.55
C GLY A 162 10.03 7.12 25.76
N LEU A 163 10.43 8.38 25.65
CA LEU A 163 9.83 9.35 24.71
C LEU A 163 10.69 9.38 23.44
N VAL A 164 10.07 9.28 22.26
CA VAL A 164 10.80 9.48 21.00
C VAL A 164 11.14 10.96 20.88
N LYS A 165 12.42 11.29 20.73
CA LYS A 165 12.85 12.65 20.39
C LYS A 165 12.53 12.90 18.92
N ARG A 166 11.83 13.98 18.63
CA ARG A 166 11.43 14.37 17.27
C ARG A 166 11.99 15.73 16.90
N SER A 167 12.37 15.86 15.63
CA SER A 167 12.64 17.14 15.00
C SER A 167 11.36 17.97 14.87
N GLU A 168 11.52 19.29 14.72
CA GLU A 168 10.40 20.20 14.48
C GLU A 168 9.59 19.82 13.22
N ARG A 169 10.28 19.27 12.21
CA ARG A 169 9.64 18.79 10.99
C ARG A 169 8.73 17.59 11.27
N GLU A 170 9.21 16.59 12.01
CA GLU A 170 8.39 15.41 12.36
C GLU A 170 7.18 15.79 13.22
N GLU A 171 7.37 16.69 14.20
CA GLU A 171 6.28 17.27 14.99
C GLU A 171 5.24 17.99 14.11
N THR A 172 5.69 18.69 13.07
CA THR A 172 4.80 19.34 12.11
C THR A 172 4.03 18.32 11.28
N LEU A 173 4.69 17.28 10.76
CA LEU A 173 4.05 16.22 9.99
C LEU A 173 2.98 15.47 10.81
N ILE A 174 3.23 15.22 12.10
CA ILE A 174 2.25 14.62 13.01
C ILE A 174 1.02 15.53 13.21
N LYS A 175 1.21 16.86 13.25
CA LYS A 175 0.07 17.79 13.29
C LYS A 175 -0.74 17.79 12.01
N VAL A 176 -0.11 17.55 10.86
CA VAL A 176 -0.82 17.46 9.58
C VAL A 176 -1.57 16.14 9.48
N ILE A 177 -0.94 15.01 9.85
CA ILE A 177 -1.61 13.70 9.82
C ILE A 177 -2.81 13.68 10.78
N ASP A 178 -2.68 14.26 11.98
CA ASP A 178 -3.81 14.46 12.92
C ASP A 178 -4.97 15.22 12.26
N ALA A 179 -4.68 16.32 11.56
CA ALA A 179 -5.70 17.08 10.83
C ALA A 179 -6.34 16.26 9.69
N VAL A 180 -5.56 15.49 8.94
CA VAL A 180 -6.06 14.59 7.89
C VAL A 180 -7.05 13.57 8.46
N LEU A 181 -6.71 12.93 9.59
CA LEU A 181 -7.58 11.95 10.24
C LEU A 181 -8.86 12.58 10.78
N ARG A 182 -8.77 13.78 11.38
CA ARG A 182 -9.95 14.51 11.89
C ARG A 182 -10.92 14.91 10.78
N VAL A 183 -10.45 15.22 9.57
CA VAL A 183 -11.30 15.47 8.40
C VAL A 183 -12.08 14.23 8.01
N CYS A 184 -11.48 13.04 8.14
CA CYS A 184 -12.12 11.76 7.84
C CYS A 184 -13.06 11.29 8.97
N GLY A 185 -13.23 12.09 10.04
CA GLY A 185 -14.13 11.78 11.15
C GLY A 185 -13.53 10.88 12.23
N HIS A 186 -12.23 10.62 12.20
CA HIS A 186 -11.57 9.86 13.26
C HIS A 186 -11.40 10.71 14.52
N GLU A 187 -11.71 10.09 15.65
CA GLU A 187 -11.49 10.65 16.98
C GLU A 187 -11.28 9.52 17.98
N ASP A 188 -10.46 9.77 18.98
CA ASP A 188 -10.33 8.88 20.12
C ASP A 188 -11.38 9.20 21.19
N ARG A 189 -12.27 8.25 21.46
CA ARG A 189 -13.33 8.35 22.48
C ARG A 189 -12.98 7.66 23.80
N ASN A 190 -11.75 7.17 23.97
CA ASN A 190 -11.31 6.54 25.20
C ASN A 190 -11.11 7.58 26.31
N PRO A 191 -11.95 7.60 27.36
CA PRO A 191 -11.80 8.57 28.46
C PRO A 191 -10.56 8.30 29.31
N ASN A 192 -9.99 7.09 29.22
CA ASN A 192 -8.84 6.63 30.00
C ASN A 192 -7.57 6.55 29.14
N ALA A 193 -7.52 7.26 28.00
CA ALA A 193 -6.33 7.27 27.17
C ALA A 193 -5.12 7.79 27.96
N ILE A 194 -4.00 7.08 27.86
CA ILE A 194 -2.74 7.44 28.48
C ILE A 194 -2.28 8.77 27.90
N ILE A 195 -2.05 9.75 28.77
CA ILE A 195 -1.53 11.06 28.41
C ILE A 195 -0.02 11.04 28.56
N GLN A 196 0.71 11.30 27.48
CA GLN A 196 2.17 11.39 27.46
C GLN A 196 2.60 12.74 26.86
N PRO A 197 3.75 13.31 27.28
CA PRO A 197 4.31 14.51 26.68
C PRO A 197 5.03 14.18 25.36
N SER A 198 4.36 13.47 24.46
CA SER A 198 4.83 13.04 23.14
C SER A 198 3.74 13.34 22.11
N SER A 199 4.14 13.60 20.88
CA SER A 199 3.23 13.74 19.73
C SER A 199 2.59 12.43 19.30
N ILE A 200 3.14 11.29 19.74
CA ILE A 200 2.50 9.97 19.66
C ILE A 200 2.49 9.37 21.07
N ALA A 201 1.31 9.18 21.64
CA ALA A 201 1.10 8.61 22.97
C ALA A 201 0.77 7.13 22.86
N LEU A 202 1.67 6.28 23.35
CA LEU A 202 1.50 4.83 23.32
C LEU A 202 0.46 4.39 24.36
N GLN A 203 -0.56 3.66 23.89
CA GLN A 203 -1.60 3.08 24.72
C GLN A 203 -1.24 1.65 25.11
N GLU A 204 -2.01 1.07 26.03
CA GLU A 204 -1.82 -0.31 26.46
C GLU A 204 -1.93 -1.28 25.27
N ILE A 205 -1.05 -2.30 25.24
CA ILE A 205 -1.11 -3.35 24.23
C ILE A 205 -2.35 -4.19 24.46
N TRP A 206 -3.20 -4.26 23.45
CA TRP A 206 -4.31 -5.20 23.44
C TRP A 206 -3.78 -6.60 23.11
N ASP A 207 -3.57 -7.39 24.16
CA ASP A 207 -3.07 -8.75 24.08
C ASP A 207 -4.19 -9.77 24.30
N LEU A 208 -4.38 -10.64 23.31
CA LEU A 208 -5.36 -11.73 23.34
C LEU A 208 -4.68 -13.10 23.35
N ARG A 209 -3.36 -13.17 23.50
CA ARG A 209 -2.63 -14.43 23.60
C ARG A 209 -3.08 -15.19 24.85
N PRO A 210 -3.24 -16.52 24.77
CA PRO A 210 -3.41 -17.34 25.95
C PRO A 210 -2.09 -17.44 26.74
N ASP A 211 -2.18 -17.76 28.03
CA ASP A 211 -1.03 -18.03 28.92
C ASP A 211 -0.40 -19.42 28.64
N THR A 212 -0.23 -19.79 27.38
CA THR A 212 0.42 -21.03 26.96
C THR A 212 1.80 -20.75 26.39
N PRO A 213 2.77 -21.67 26.54
CA PRO A 213 4.08 -21.55 25.92
C PRO A 213 3.97 -21.27 24.42
N THR A 214 4.75 -20.32 23.94
CA THR A 214 4.77 -19.96 22.51
C THR A 214 5.51 -21.02 21.70
N GLU A 215 4.85 -21.56 20.66
CA GLU A 215 5.48 -22.43 19.67
C GLU A 215 6.63 -21.69 18.95
N GLN A 216 7.79 -22.34 18.83
CA GLN A 216 9.00 -21.76 18.23
C GLN A 216 9.02 -21.98 16.71
N VAL A 217 8.02 -21.44 16.02
CA VAL A 217 7.81 -21.66 14.57
C VAL A 217 8.98 -21.13 13.75
N TYR A 218 9.46 -19.92 14.00
CA TYR A 218 10.58 -19.36 13.27
C TYR A 218 11.88 -20.11 13.54
N ALA A 219 12.09 -20.65 14.75
CA ALA A 219 13.22 -21.52 15.01
C ALA A 219 13.21 -22.76 14.10
N SER A 220 12.04 -23.36 13.89
CA SER A 220 11.87 -24.51 12.97
C SER A 220 12.04 -24.14 11.49
N VAL A 221 11.87 -22.86 11.12
CA VAL A 221 12.25 -22.35 9.79
C VAL A 221 13.78 -22.30 9.68
N LEU A 222 14.44 -21.73 10.69
CA LEU A 222 15.90 -21.53 10.69
C LEU A 222 16.69 -22.84 10.69
N ASP A 223 16.21 -23.87 11.39
CA ASP A 223 16.84 -25.20 11.39
C ASP A 223 16.39 -26.10 10.22
N GLY A 224 15.46 -25.62 9.38
CA GLY A 224 14.95 -26.31 8.21
C GLY A 224 13.94 -27.43 8.48
N SER A 225 13.64 -27.74 9.75
CA SER A 225 12.72 -28.82 10.13
C SER A 225 11.29 -28.57 9.64
N LEU A 226 10.85 -27.30 9.62
CA LEU A 226 9.51 -26.94 9.14
C LEU A 226 9.34 -27.27 7.66
N VAL A 227 10.29 -26.85 6.82
CA VAL A 227 10.26 -27.11 5.38
C VAL A 227 10.44 -28.60 5.10
N ALA A 228 11.28 -29.30 5.88
CA ALA A 228 11.46 -30.75 5.77
C ALA A 228 10.19 -31.55 6.14
N SER A 229 9.32 -31.00 6.99
CA SER A 229 8.04 -31.61 7.36
C SER A 229 6.94 -31.43 6.31
N ALA A 230 7.15 -30.55 5.33
CA ALA A 230 6.16 -30.28 4.29
C ALA A 230 5.99 -31.48 3.34
N PRO A 231 4.77 -31.74 2.84
CA PRO A 231 4.55 -32.82 1.87
C PRO A 231 5.40 -32.65 0.61
N GLU A 232 6.00 -33.73 0.09
CA GLU A 232 6.77 -33.70 -1.17
C GLU A 232 5.95 -33.17 -2.36
N SER A 233 4.62 -33.34 -2.31
CA SER A 233 3.68 -32.85 -3.31
C SER A 233 3.58 -31.32 -3.37
N LEU A 234 3.96 -30.60 -2.31
CA LEU A 234 3.85 -29.14 -2.22
C LEU A 234 4.55 -28.44 -3.39
N LYS A 235 5.72 -28.96 -3.80
CA LYS A 235 6.48 -28.47 -4.97
C LYS A 235 5.69 -28.52 -6.27
N LYS A 236 4.93 -29.60 -6.49
CA LYS A 236 4.14 -29.80 -7.71
C LYS A 236 2.82 -29.03 -7.66
N ASN A 237 2.40 -28.66 -6.45
CA ASN A 237 1.10 -28.07 -6.16
C ASN A 237 1.14 -26.53 -6.11
N ILE A 238 2.31 -25.90 -6.11
CA ILE A 238 2.47 -24.45 -6.19
C ILE A 238 3.24 -24.11 -7.46
N ARG A 239 2.63 -23.31 -8.34
CA ARG A 239 3.18 -22.95 -9.65
C ARG A 239 3.20 -21.45 -9.85
N ILE A 240 4.16 -20.95 -10.61
CA ILE A 240 4.21 -19.55 -11.03
C ILE A 240 3.17 -19.33 -12.13
N ILE A 241 2.33 -18.31 -11.98
CA ILE A 241 1.31 -17.93 -12.95
C ILE A 241 1.59 -16.58 -13.61
N GLU A 242 2.34 -15.72 -12.93
CA GLU A 242 2.76 -14.42 -13.46
C GLU A 242 4.09 -14.01 -12.80
N THR A 243 4.95 -13.38 -13.58
CA THR A 243 6.15 -12.70 -13.08
C THR A 243 6.18 -11.29 -13.65
N THR A 244 6.13 -10.29 -12.79
CA THR A 244 6.38 -8.89 -13.16
C THR A 244 7.85 -8.56 -12.87
N PRO A 245 8.66 -8.20 -13.87
CA PRO A 245 10.04 -7.78 -13.65
C PRO A 245 10.13 -6.62 -12.65
N GLY A 246 11.14 -6.63 -11.77
CA GLY A 246 11.32 -5.62 -10.72
C GLY A 246 11.17 -4.17 -11.20
N PRO A 247 11.88 -3.75 -12.27
CA PRO A 247 11.77 -2.39 -12.82
C PRO A 247 10.37 -2.03 -13.38
N GLU A 248 9.55 -3.02 -13.71
CA GLU A 248 8.19 -2.84 -14.24
C GLU A 248 7.11 -2.84 -13.16
N ARG A 249 7.46 -3.18 -11.91
CA ARG A 249 6.57 -3.06 -10.76
C ARG A 249 6.15 -1.61 -10.54
N LYS A 250 5.05 -1.41 -9.81
CA LYS A 250 4.53 -0.09 -9.44
C LYS A 250 4.38 0.01 -7.91
N PRO A 251 5.29 0.70 -7.21
CA PRO A 251 6.51 1.34 -7.72
C PRO A 251 7.57 0.33 -8.20
N PRO A 252 8.53 0.76 -9.03
CA PRO A 252 9.66 -0.07 -9.45
C PRO A 252 10.43 -0.64 -8.25
N ASN A 253 11.05 -1.81 -8.41
CA ASN A 253 11.68 -2.56 -7.33
C ASN A 253 12.96 -3.25 -7.80
N HIS A 254 13.86 -3.55 -6.86
CA HIS A 254 15.05 -4.35 -7.15
C HIS A 254 14.74 -5.81 -7.45
N HIS A 255 13.59 -6.32 -7.02
CA HIS A 255 13.21 -7.73 -7.17
C HIS A 255 11.89 -7.90 -7.92
N ASP A 256 11.79 -8.99 -8.67
CA ASP A 256 10.59 -9.36 -9.40
C ASP A 256 9.41 -9.64 -8.45
N ALA A 257 8.19 -9.35 -8.92
CA ALA A 257 6.98 -9.79 -8.26
C ALA A 257 6.53 -11.11 -8.90
N ILE A 258 6.68 -12.20 -8.16
CA ILE A 258 6.28 -13.53 -8.61
C ILE A 258 4.94 -13.88 -7.97
N LEU A 259 3.93 -14.14 -8.81
CA LEU A 259 2.62 -14.57 -8.39
C LEU A 259 2.49 -16.07 -8.57
N TYR A 260 2.20 -16.76 -7.47
CA TYR A 260 2.01 -18.21 -7.45
C TYR A 260 0.53 -18.55 -7.36
N ALA A 261 0.15 -19.74 -7.84
CA ALA A 261 -1.15 -20.33 -7.60
C ALA A 261 -1.02 -21.75 -7.05
N SER A 262 -1.89 -22.12 -6.11
CA SER A 262 -1.98 -23.50 -5.64
C SER A 262 -2.92 -24.35 -6.50
N THR A 263 -2.69 -25.66 -6.54
CA THR A 263 -3.72 -26.65 -6.88
C THR A 263 -4.62 -26.90 -5.67
N PRO A 264 -5.84 -27.45 -5.85
CA PRO A 264 -6.67 -27.85 -4.72
C PRO A 264 -5.91 -28.76 -3.76
N GLU A 265 -6.11 -28.55 -2.45
CA GLU A 265 -5.46 -29.29 -1.36
C GLU A 265 -3.92 -29.17 -1.31
N ALA A 266 -3.32 -28.16 -1.96
CA ALA A 266 -1.87 -27.91 -1.83
C ALA A 266 -1.46 -27.61 -0.39
N VAL A 267 -2.30 -26.84 0.31
CA VAL A 267 -2.15 -26.46 1.72
C VAL A 267 -3.52 -26.69 2.36
N PRO A 268 -3.88 -27.92 2.74
CA PRO A 268 -5.24 -28.24 3.14
C PRO A 268 -5.62 -27.55 4.46
N LEU A 269 -6.85 -27.06 4.53
CA LEU A 269 -7.47 -26.61 5.78
C LEU A 269 -8.40 -27.70 6.31
N SER A 270 -8.43 -27.88 7.63
CA SER A 270 -9.35 -28.80 8.30
C SER A 270 -10.81 -28.45 7.97
N THR A 271 -11.60 -29.45 7.61
CA THR A 271 -13.04 -29.29 7.41
C THR A 271 -13.79 -29.07 8.72
N THR A 272 -13.19 -29.42 9.86
CA THR A 272 -13.73 -29.11 11.19
C THR A 272 -13.20 -27.73 11.62
N PRO A 273 -14.06 -26.70 11.72
CA PRO A 273 -13.61 -25.36 12.06
C PRO A 273 -13.01 -25.33 13.48
N PRO A 274 -11.92 -24.58 13.69
CA PRO A 274 -11.41 -24.30 15.03
C PRO A 274 -12.45 -23.55 15.89
N PRO A 275 -12.32 -23.58 17.22
CA PRO A 275 -13.19 -22.82 18.12
C PRO A 275 -12.84 -21.33 18.07
N THR A 276 -13.24 -20.67 16.97
CA THR A 276 -12.96 -19.26 16.72
C THR A 276 -13.69 -18.38 17.73
N THR A 277 -12.98 -17.44 18.34
CA THR A 277 -13.60 -16.41 19.19
C THR A 277 -13.37 -15.05 18.57
N HIS A 278 -14.38 -14.18 18.61
CA HIS A 278 -14.31 -12.84 18.03
C HIS A 278 -14.48 -11.79 19.12
N ARG A 279 -13.64 -10.75 19.08
CA ARG A 279 -13.70 -9.62 20.02
C ARG A 279 -13.56 -8.30 19.25
N PRO A 280 -14.51 -7.35 19.38
CA PRO A 280 -14.28 -5.99 18.91
C PRO A 280 -13.23 -5.29 19.78
N HIS A 281 -12.41 -4.44 19.17
CA HIS A 281 -11.47 -3.62 19.92
C HIS A 281 -12.25 -2.59 20.77
N PRO A 282 -11.89 -2.37 22.04
CA PRO A 282 -12.67 -1.52 22.94
C PRO A 282 -12.70 -0.04 22.53
N VAL A 283 -11.64 0.43 21.84
CA VAL A 283 -11.50 1.83 21.42
C VAL A 283 -11.55 2.05 19.90
N VAL A 284 -10.67 1.41 19.13
CA VAL A 284 -10.58 1.58 17.67
C VAL A 284 -11.85 1.07 16.97
N GLN A 285 -12.65 2.00 16.46
CA GLN A 285 -13.94 1.70 15.83
C GLN A 285 -13.79 0.81 14.59
N GLY A 286 -14.60 -0.24 14.51
CA GLY A 286 -14.61 -1.17 13.37
C GLY A 286 -13.47 -2.18 13.36
N LEU A 287 -12.46 -2.03 14.23
CA LEU A 287 -11.44 -3.03 14.44
C LEU A 287 -11.98 -4.16 15.32
N SER A 288 -11.69 -5.39 14.93
CA SER A 288 -11.92 -6.58 15.73
C SER A 288 -10.84 -7.62 15.49
N VAL A 289 -10.70 -8.57 16.42
CA VAL A 289 -9.79 -9.71 16.29
C VAL A 289 -10.59 -11.00 16.45
N ALA A 290 -10.47 -11.89 15.48
CA ALA A 290 -10.91 -13.27 15.57
C ALA A 290 -9.70 -14.15 15.91
N THR A 291 -9.69 -14.80 17.07
CA THR A 291 -8.65 -15.78 17.44
C THR A 291 -9.07 -17.20 17.06
N ASN A 292 -8.11 -18.08 16.81
CA ASN A 292 -8.35 -19.45 16.35
C ASN A 292 -9.15 -19.49 15.03
N VAL A 293 -8.76 -18.72 14.03
CA VAL A 293 -9.28 -18.82 12.65
C VAL A 293 -8.59 -19.95 11.88
N LEU A 294 -7.28 -20.09 12.09
CA LEU A 294 -6.46 -21.20 11.61
C LEU A 294 -5.95 -22.02 12.79
N TYR A 295 -5.78 -23.32 12.59
CA TYR A 295 -5.03 -24.17 13.50
C TYR A 295 -3.53 -23.86 13.41
N PRO A 296 -2.74 -24.11 14.47
CA PRO A 296 -1.29 -23.92 14.42
C PRO A 296 -0.60 -24.70 13.30
N GLU A 297 -1.05 -25.92 13.01
CA GLU A 297 -0.54 -26.73 11.89
C GLU A 297 -0.83 -26.13 10.52
N GLU A 298 -1.99 -25.48 10.34
CA GLU A 298 -2.33 -24.79 9.09
C GLU A 298 -1.43 -23.56 8.90
N CYS A 299 -1.18 -22.80 9.96
CA CYS A 299 -0.23 -21.69 9.92
C CYS A 299 1.18 -22.16 9.53
N LYS A 300 1.65 -23.25 10.14
CA LYS A 300 2.95 -23.87 9.84
C LYS A 300 3.03 -24.35 8.39
N ALA A 301 1.98 -24.98 7.87
CA ALA A 301 1.92 -25.42 6.47
C ALA A 301 1.99 -24.24 5.47
N ILE A 302 1.31 -23.12 5.78
CA ILE A 302 1.38 -21.90 4.96
C ILE A 302 2.79 -21.29 4.98
N ILE A 303 3.42 -21.21 6.16
CA ILE A 303 4.80 -20.72 6.29
C ILE A 303 5.75 -21.63 5.49
N ALA A 304 5.62 -22.95 5.63
CA ALA A 304 6.43 -23.92 4.89
C ALA A 304 6.28 -23.75 3.37
N ALA A 305 5.07 -23.49 2.87
CA ALA A 305 4.81 -23.20 1.46
C ALA A 305 5.52 -21.93 0.97
N GLY A 306 5.48 -20.84 1.76
CA GLY A 306 6.18 -19.60 1.44
C GLY A 306 7.70 -19.73 1.48
N GLU A 307 8.25 -20.40 2.50
CA GLU A 307 9.69 -20.68 2.61
C GLU A 307 10.17 -21.59 1.47
N TYR A 308 9.34 -22.56 1.07
CA TYR A 308 9.65 -23.46 -0.03
C TYR A 308 9.81 -22.73 -1.37
N VAL A 309 8.92 -21.78 -1.70
CA VAL A 309 9.03 -20.98 -2.95
C VAL A 309 9.95 -19.77 -2.82
N ASN A 310 10.59 -19.62 -1.66
CA ASN A 310 11.50 -18.54 -1.28
C ASN A 310 10.83 -17.16 -1.27
N PHE A 311 10.60 -16.63 -0.08
CA PHE A 311 10.14 -15.26 0.11
C PHE A 311 11.10 -14.25 -0.55
N VAL A 312 10.58 -13.46 -1.50
CA VAL A 312 11.37 -12.49 -2.27
C VAL A 312 11.41 -11.14 -1.56
N PRO A 313 12.57 -10.50 -1.35
CA PRO A 313 12.62 -9.19 -0.70
C PRO A 313 11.83 -8.12 -1.45
N ASP A 314 11.17 -7.24 -0.70
CA ASP A 314 10.49 -6.06 -1.21
C ASP A 314 11.35 -4.82 -0.96
N ALA A 315 12.10 -4.42 -1.99
CA ALA A 315 13.00 -3.27 -1.93
C ALA A 315 12.67 -2.32 -3.08
N PRO A 316 11.70 -1.40 -2.90
CA PRO A 316 11.36 -0.41 -3.92
C PRO A 316 12.57 0.42 -4.31
N LEU A 317 12.70 0.73 -5.60
CA LEU A 317 13.70 1.66 -6.10
C LEU A 317 13.37 3.06 -5.58
N ARG A 318 14.30 3.64 -4.82
CA ARG A 318 14.18 5.01 -4.29
C ARG A 318 15.08 5.95 -5.06
N GLU A 319 14.68 7.22 -5.14
CA GLU A 319 15.43 8.26 -5.85
C GLU A 319 16.77 8.57 -5.18
N ASP A 320 16.87 8.39 -3.86
CA ASP A 320 18.10 8.60 -3.07
C ASP A 320 19.09 7.42 -3.14
N GLY A 321 18.72 6.34 -3.85
CA GLY A 321 19.53 5.13 -3.98
C GLY A 321 19.60 4.27 -2.72
N ASP A 322 18.91 4.64 -1.64
CA ASP A 322 18.89 3.84 -0.41
C ASP A 322 18.05 2.58 -0.59
N ILE A 323 18.60 1.44 -0.18
CA ILE A 323 17.93 0.14 -0.30
C ILE A 323 17.40 -0.28 1.06
N SER A 324 16.07 -0.18 1.20
CA SER A 324 15.35 -0.61 2.39
C SER A 324 14.44 -1.78 2.05
N ILE A 325 14.66 -2.92 2.72
CA ILE A 325 13.78 -4.09 2.61
C ILE A 325 12.57 -3.87 3.53
N LEU A 326 11.40 -3.67 2.93
CA LEU A 326 10.16 -3.40 3.65
C LEU A 326 9.54 -4.68 4.21
N ALA A 327 9.68 -5.77 3.48
CA ALA A 327 9.22 -7.12 3.83
C ALA A 327 9.91 -8.13 2.91
N HIS A 328 9.68 -9.43 3.14
CA HIS A 328 9.81 -10.43 2.09
C HIS A 328 8.44 -10.99 1.74
N ASN A 329 8.21 -11.24 0.46
CA ASN A 329 6.88 -11.47 -0.11
C ASN A 329 6.77 -12.86 -0.72
N PHE A 330 5.63 -13.48 -0.47
CA PHE A 330 5.09 -14.61 -1.22
C PHE A 330 3.67 -14.24 -1.65
N TYR A 331 3.48 -13.89 -2.93
CA TYR A 331 2.17 -13.59 -3.48
C TYR A 331 1.51 -14.85 -3.98
N TRP A 332 0.33 -15.15 -3.47
CA TRP A 332 -0.31 -16.44 -3.67
C TRP A 332 -1.79 -16.26 -4.00
N VAL A 333 -2.22 -16.74 -5.17
CA VAL A 333 -3.64 -16.94 -5.46
C VAL A 333 -4.04 -18.31 -4.95
N VAL A 334 -4.84 -18.32 -3.87
CA VAL A 334 -5.31 -19.56 -3.24
C VAL A 334 -6.32 -20.29 -4.14
N ASP A 335 -6.33 -21.61 -4.03
CA ASP A 335 -7.36 -22.43 -4.65
C ASP A 335 -8.73 -22.22 -3.99
N LYS A 336 -9.78 -22.65 -4.67
CA LYS A 336 -11.16 -22.41 -4.24
C LYS A 336 -11.50 -23.15 -2.94
N THR A 337 -10.94 -24.33 -2.70
CA THR A 337 -11.25 -25.10 -1.48
C THR A 337 -10.66 -24.42 -0.25
N PHE A 338 -9.40 -23.98 -0.34
CA PHE A 338 -8.77 -23.17 0.71
C PHE A 338 -9.60 -21.90 0.99
N HIS A 339 -9.91 -21.15 -0.07
CA HIS A 339 -10.69 -19.91 0.01
C HIS A 339 -12.03 -20.11 0.72
N ASP A 340 -12.85 -21.05 0.23
CA ASP A 340 -14.22 -21.26 0.72
C ASP A 340 -14.21 -21.74 2.17
N THR A 341 -13.25 -22.60 2.53
CA THR A 341 -13.08 -23.10 3.89
C THR A 341 -12.74 -21.96 4.84
N LEU A 342 -11.75 -21.13 4.51
CA LEU A 342 -11.38 -19.99 5.33
C LEU A 342 -12.50 -18.95 5.42
N TRP A 343 -13.18 -18.65 4.30
CA TRP A 343 -14.34 -17.76 4.30
C TRP A 343 -15.44 -18.26 5.23
N SER A 344 -15.79 -19.55 5.17
CA SER A 344 -16.83 -20.12 6.03
C SER A 344 -16.54 -19.97 7.53
N ARG A 345 -15.26 -20.00 7.92
CA ARG A 345 -14.84 -19.81 9.32
C ARG A 345 -15.01 -18.38 9.81
N ILE A 346 -14.86 -17.39 8.92
CA ILE A 346 -14.85 -15.97 9.32
C ILE A 346 -16.11 -15.21 8.95
N GLN A 347 -16.89 -15.70 7.98
CA GLN A 347 -18.14 -15.09 7.51
C GLN A 347 -19.13 -14.75 8.65
N PRO A 348 -19.27 -15.55 9.73
CA PRO A 348 -20.12 -15.20 10.86
C PRO A 348 -19.68 -13.94 11.64
N PHE A 349 -18.42 -13.53 11.52
CA PHE A 349 -17.82 -12.42 12.27
C PHE A 349 -17.63 -11.16 11.43
N VAL A 350 -17.98 -11.22 10.15
CA VAL A 350 -17.90 -10.11 9.20
C VAL A 350 -19.25 -9.40 9.12
N PRO A 351 -19.29 -8.06 9.08
CA PRO A 351 -20.53 -7.33 8.81
C PRO A 351 -21.18 -7.81 7.50
N VAL A 352 -22.40 -8.35 7.60
CA VAL A 352 -23.12 -8.89 6.43
C VAL A 352 -23.38 -7.80 5.38
N SER A 353 -23.58 -6.56 5.82
CA SER A 353 -23.81 -5.40 4.96
C SER A 353 -23.14 -4.15 5.52
N MET A 354 -22.61 -3.31 4.62
CA MET A 354 -22.07 -1.99 4.94
C MET A 354 -22.66 -0.94 4.01
N ASN A 355 -23.52 -0.06 4.53
CA ASN A 355 -24.25 0.94 3.75
C ASN A 355 -25.02 0.31 2.57
N GLY A 356 -25.64 -0.85 2.79
CA GLY A 356 -26.39 -1.60 1.77
C GLY A 356 -25.53 -2.46 0.85
N ARG A 357 -24.19 -2.38 0.93
CA ARG A 357 -23.26 -3.23 0.18
C ARG A 357 -23.09 -4.57 0.90
N LEU A 358 -23.41 -5.68 0.25
CA LEU A 358 -23.35 -7.02 0.87
C LEU A 358 -21.94 -7.59 0.83
N ALA A 359 -21.53 -8.28 1.89
CA ALA A 359 -20.30 -9.06 1.93
C ALA A 359 -20.40 -10.30 1.02
N ARG A 360 -19.33 -10.63 0.29
CA ARG A 360 -19.32 -11.67 -0.75
C ARG A 360 -18.28 -12.75 -0.55
N GLY A 361 -17.15 -12.42 0.08
CA GLY A 361 -16.03 -13.34 0.24
C GLY A 361 -14.79 -12.65 0.76
N ILE A 362 -13.65 -13.33 0.62
CA ILE A 362 -12.32 -12.77 0.82
C ILE A 362 -11.54 -12.82 -0.48
N ASN A 363 -10.61 -11.89 -0.65
CA ASN A 363 -9.80 -11.87 -1.87
C ASN A 363 -8.91 -13.10 -1.97
N ARG A 364 -8.94 -13.78 -3.11
CA ARG A 364 -8.13 -14.99 -3.34
C ARG A 364 -6.64 -14.67 -3.49
N ARG A 365 -6.26 -13.42 -3.77
CA ARG A 365 -4.85 -13.00 -3.88
C ARG A 365 -4.31 -12.61 -2.50
N PHE A 366 -3.66 -13.58 -1.88
CA PHE A 366 -3.00 -13.43 -0.60
C PHE A 366 -1.62 -12.80 -0.80
N ARG A 367 -1.31 -11.82 0.05
CA ARG A 367 0.06 -11.35 0.24
C ARG A 367 0.56 -11.94 1.54
N VAL A 368 1.45 -12.93 1.45
CA VAL A 368 2.13 -13.48 2.62
C VAL A 368 3.43 -12.71 2.81
N TYR A 369 3.62 -12.17 4.00
CA TYR A 369 4.76 -11.34 4.35
C TYR A 369 5.59 -11.99 5.45
N ARG A 370 6.91 -11.89 5.32
CA ARG A 370 7.88 -12.16 6.38
C ARG A 370 8.61 -10.86 6.74
N TYR A 371 8.41 -10.39 7.97
CA TYR A 371 9.12 -9.24 8.54
C TYR A 371 10.23 -9.74 9.48
N VAL A 372 11.44 -9.24 9.28
CA VAL A 372 12.63 -9.53 10.09
C VAL A 372 13.10 -8.24 10.77
N PRO A 373 14.06 -8.29 11.72
CA PRO A 373 14.51 -7.09 12.41
C PRO A 373 14.98 -6.01 11.45
N GLY A 374 14.54 -4.76 11.69
CA GLY A 374 14.80 -3.61 10.81
C GLY A 374 13.73 -3.38 9.73
N ALA A 375 12.84 -4.35 9.48
CA ALA A 375 11.67 -4.14 8.63
C ALA A 375 10.54 -3.51 9.44
N GLU A 376 10.15 -2.29 9.09
CA GLU A 376 8.98 -1.59 9.63
C GLU A 376 8.03 -1.24 8.49
N TYR A 377 6.76 -1.58 8.65
CA TYR A 377 5.73 -1.20 7.69
C TYR A 377 5.05 0.07 8.20
N ARG A 378 5.53 1.22 7.71
CA ARG A 378 5.16 2.56 8.18
C ARG A 378 3.65 2.83 8.15
N ALA A 379 3.24 3.85 8.90
CA ALA A 379 1.84 4.27 8.99
C ALA A 379 1.23 4.53 7.60
N HIS A 380 0.14 3.85 7.28
CA HIS A 380 -0.51 3.91 5.97
C HIS A 380 -2.02 3.65 6.07
N ILE A 381 -2.70 3.88 4.96
CA ILE A 381 -4.11 3.55 4.74
C ILE A 381 -4.18 2.49 3.66
N ASP A 382 -4.91 1.41 3.96
CA ASP A 382 -5.08 0.31 3.01
C ASP A 382 -6.00 0.71 1.85
N GLY A 383 -5.53 0.43 0.64
CA GLY A 383 -6.29 0.63 -0.59
C GLY A 383 -7.35 -0.44 -0.77
N ALA A 384 -8.41 -0.10 -1.51
CA ALA A 384 -9.42 -1.06 -1.93
C ALA A 384 -8.91 -1.93 -3.09
N TRP A 385 -9.39 -3.17 -3.16
CA TRP A 385 -8.99 -4.17 -4.13
C TRP A 385 -10.21 -4.95 -4.64
N PRO A 386 -10.36 -5.17 -5.96
CA PRO A 386 -11.44 -5.98 -6.49
C PRO A 386 -11.14 -7.48 -6.32
N PRO A 387 -12.15 -8.37 -6.38
CA PRO A 387 -11.92 -9.79 -6.35
C PRO A 387 -10.92 -10.24 -7.38
N SER A 388 -9.94 -11.04 -6.96
CA SER A 388 -8.91 -11.53 -7.85
C SER A 388 -9.09 -13.02 -8.13
N GLY A 389 -8.74 -13.43 -9.35
CA GLY A 389 -8.99 -14.78 -9.83
C GLY A 389 -7.90 -15.31 -10.74
N ILE A 390 -8.14 -16.50 -11.28
CA ILE A 390 -7.32 -17.14 -12.31
C ILE A 390 -8.24 -17.74 -13.37
N THR A 391 -7.87 -17.58 -14.63
CA THR A 391 -8.52 -18.27 -15.75
C THR A 391 -8.15 -19.75 -15.75
N LYS A 392 -8.82 -20.55 -16.60
CA LYS A 392 -8.51 -21.99 -16.76
C LYS A 392 -7.10 -22.25 -17.31
N ASP A 393 -6.51 -21.28 -18.00
CA ASP A 393 -5.16 -21.35 -18.56
C ASP A 393 -4.13 -20.65 -17.66
N ASP A 394 -4.41 -20.56 -16.36
CA ASP A 394 -3.54 -20.00 -15.33
C ASP A 394 -3.16 -18.51 -15.52
N LYS A 395 -3.94 -17.75 -16.28
CA LYS A 395 -3.76 -16.29 -16.34
C LYS A 395 -4.42 -15.63 -15.14
N TYR A 396 -3.66 -14.78 -14.45
CA TYR A 396 -4.18 -13.93 -13.37
C TYR A 396 -5.26 -12.98 -13.88
N VAL A 397 -6.30 -12.80 -13.09
CA VAL A 397 -7.38 -11.84 -13.31
C VAL A 397 -7.41 -10.89 -12.13
N TYR A 398 -7.09 -9.62 -12.39
CA TYR A 398 -7.05 -8.58 -11.36
C TYR A 398 -8.43 -8.34 -10.74
N ASP A 399 -9.45 -8.21 -11.59
CA ASP A 399 -10.86 -8.02 -11.22
C ASP A 399 -11.72 -9.13 -11.84
N ASP A 400 -11.97 -10.18 -11.05
CA ASP A 400 -12.81 -11.35 -11.33
C ASP A 400 -14.23 -11.17 -10.78
N SER A 401 -14.65 -9.92 -10.49
CA SER A 401 -16.02 -9.64 -10.10
C SER A 401 -16.99 -9.93 -11.26
N PRO A 402 -18.22 -10.39 -10.97
CA PRO A 402 -19.25 -10.53 -12.00
C PRO A 402 -19.50 -9.21 -12.72
N ALA A 403 -19.62 -9.24 -14.05
CA ALA A 403 -19.72 -8.03 -14.89
C ALA A 403 -20.81 -7.04 -14.42
N GLU A 404 -21.99 -7.56 -14.05
CA GLU A 404 -23.14 -6.77 -13.62
C GLU A 404 -23.20 -6.53 -12.09
N LYS A 405 -22.23 -7.07 -11.34
CA LYS A 405 -22.17 -6.96 -9.87
C LYS A 405 -20.73 -6.74 -9.45
N LYS A 406 -20.23 -5.54 -9.76
CA LYS A 406 -18.88 -5.13 -9.35
C LYS A 406 -18.72 -5.19 -7.86
N GLN A 407 -17.54 -5.64 -7.44
CA GLN A 407 -17.17 -5.85 -6.05
C GLN A 407 -15.86 -5.14 -5.77
N SER A 408 -15.69 -4.68 -4.54
CA SER A 408 -14.49 -4.05 -4.04
C SER A 408 -14.37 -4.35 -2.55
N SER A 409 -13.15 -4.46 -2.06
CA SER A 409 -12.95 -4.65 -0.64
C SER A 409 -13.24 -3.40 0.19
N LEU A 410 -13.72 -3.64 1.41
CA LEU A 410 -13.99 -2.62 2.42
C LEU A 410 -13.29 -2.89 3.76
N PHE A 411 -12.78 -4.10 3.99
CA PHE A 411 -12.07 -4.45 5.23
C PHE A 411 -10.80 -5.23 4.93
N THR A 412 -9.77 -4.97 5.73
CA THR A 412 -8.50 -5.69 5.69
C THR A 412 -8.70 -6.91 6.56
N PHE A 413 -8.26 -8.05 6.05
CA PHE A 413 -8.22 -9.30 6.77
C PHE A 413 -6.75 -9.70 6.93
N LEU A 414 -6.20 -9.40 8.10
CA LEU A 414 -4.78 -9.58 8.42
C LEU A 414 -4.60 -10.78 9.34
N ILE A 415 -4.12 -11.90 8.81
CA ILE A 415 -3.97 -13.17 9.53
C ILE A 415 -2.54 -13.29 10.06
N TYR A 416 -2.38 -13.65 11.33
CA TYR A 416 -1.08 -13.85 11.96
C TYR A 416 -0.69 -15.33 11.94
N LEU A 417 0.47 -15.67 11.37
CA LEU A 417 0.88 -17.07 11.17
C LEU A 417 1.86 -17.58 12.23
N ASN A 418 2.48 -16.70 13.02
CA ASN A 418 3.30 -17.06 14.16
C ASN A 418 3.26 -15.98 15.25
N GLN A 419 3.95 -16.23 16.37
CA GLN A 419 3.97 -15.30 17.50
C GLN A 419 5.28 -15.33 18.32
N ASP A 420 6.31 -16.03 17.85
CA ASP A 420 7.64 -16.17 18.45
C ASP A 420 8.60 -15.05 18.03
N PHE A 421 8.19 -13.79 18.26
CA PHE A 421 8.97 -12.59 17.97
C PHE A 421 8.71 -11.48 19.00
N GLU A 422 9.63 -10.50 19.04
CA GLU A 422 9.51 -9.30 19.88
C GLU A 422 9.19 -8.07 19.01
N GLY A 423 8.26 -7.23 19.47
CA GLY A 423 7.67 -6.16 18.66
C GLY A 423 6.64 -6.71 17.67
N GLY A 424 6.56 -6.13 16.46
CA GLY A 424 5.71 -6.67 15.42
C GLY A 424 4.21 -6.45 15.65
N GLU A 425 3.81 -5.57 16.57
CA GLU A 425 2.40 -5.23 16.77
C GLU A 425 1.78 -4.64 15.48
N THR A 426 0.48 -4.84 15.29
CA THR A 426 -0.29 -4.02 14.34
C THR A 426 -0.85 -2.85 15.13
N THR A 427 -0.34 -1.65 14.88
CA THR A 427 -0.62 -0.47 15.70
C THR A 427 -1.52 0.50 14.94
N TYR A 428 -2.62 0.90 15.56
CA TYR A 428 -3.62 1.80 14.98
C TYR A 428 -3.52 3.18 15.61
N PHE A 429 -3.71 4.24 14.84
CA PHE A 429 -3.54 5.62 15.30
C PHE A 429 -4.84 6.40 15.24
N LEU A 430 -5.19 7.05 16.35
CA LEU A 430 -6.37 7.92 16.45
C LEU A 430 -5.97 9.33 16.89
N PRO A 431 -6.64 10.38 16.37
CA PRO A 431 -6.50 11.73 16.90
C PRO A 431 -6.86 11.78 18.39
N ALA A 432 -5.90 12.18 19.23
CA ALA A 432 -6.14 12.34 20.66
C ALA A 432 -7.10 13.52 20.93
N ALA A 433 -7.54 13.70 22.17
CA ALA A 433 -8.37 14.86 22.54
C ALA A 433 -7.66 16.20 22.27
N ARG A 434 -6.34 16.24 22.47
CA ARG A 434 -5.50 17.40 22.15
C ARG A 434 -5.04 17.33 20.69
N GLU A 435 -5.29 18.39 19.93
CA GLU A 435 -4.83 18.50 18.55
C GLU A 435 -3.31 18.40 18.44
N GLY A 436 -2.85 17.77 17.35
CA GLY A 436 -1.44 17.53 17.09
C GLY A 436 -0.83 16.35 17.84
N ILE A 437 -1.65 15.52 18.51
CA ILE A 437 -1.22 14.30 19.18
C ILE A 437 -2.03 13.12 18.62
N LEU A 438 -1.33 12.01 18.34
CA LEU A 438 -1.95 10.73 18.02
C LEU A 438 -1.85 9.76 19.20
N ASN A 439 -2.92 9.06 19.50
CA ASN A 439 -2.90 7.90 20.37
C ASN A 439 -2.64 6.63 19.55
N ALA A 440 -1.63 5.86 19.94
CA ALA A 440 -1.24 4.62 19.27
C ALA A 440 -1.76 3.41 20.05
N TYR A 441 -2.62 2.61 19.41
CA TYR A 441 -3.27 1.42 19.95
C TYR A 441 -2.66 0.14 19.35
N PRO A 442 -1.65 -0.45 19.99
CA PRO A 442 -1.01 -1.68 19.51
C PRO A 442 -1.88 -2.92 19.77
N VAL A 443 -2.01 -3.76 18.75
CA VAL A 443 -2.61 -5.09 18.84
C VAL A 443 -1.52 -6.14 18.72
N ARG A 444 -1.41 -7.01 19.73
CA ARG A 444 -0.41 -8.08 19.73
C ARG A 444 -0.86 -9.24 18.82
N PRO A 445 -0.03 -9.67 17.85
CA PRO A 445 -0.34 -10.81 16.99
C PRO A 445 -0.58 -12.09 17.77
N VAL A 446 -1.64 -12.83 17.43
CA VAL A 446 -1.96 -14.15 17.97
C VAL A 446 -1.92 -15.16 16.83
N MET A 447 -1.07 -16.17 16.91
CA MET A 447 -0.93 -17.19 15.86
C MET A 447 -2.28 -17.85 15.55
N GLY A 448 -2.61 -17.93 14.27
CA GLY A 448 -3.90 -18.43 13.78
C GLY A 448 -5.07 -17.46 13.98
N GLY A 449 -4.85 -16.30 14.60
CA GLY A 449 -5.83 -15.23 14.69
C GLY A 449 -5.75 -14.26 13.51
N ALA A 450 -6.76 -13.42 13.37
CA ALA A 450 -6.83 -12.40 12.35
C ALA A 450 -7.43 -11.09 12.87
N ALA A 451 -6.81 -9.97 12.53
CA ALA A 451 -7.40 -8.64 12.69
C ALA A 451 -8.27 -8.31 11.48
N ILE A 452 -9.48 -7.81 11.74
CA ILE A 452 -10.46 -7.35 10.76
C ILE A 452 -10.74 -5.88 11.06
N PHE A 453 -10.44 -4.99 10.13
CA PHE A 453 -10.63 -3.55 10.30
C PHE A 453 -10.99 -2.87 8.98
N PRO A 454 -11.74 -1.77 9.04
CA PRO A 454 -12.21 -1.10 7.83
C PRO A 454 -11.07 -0.40 7.09
N HIS A 455 -11.13 -0.45 5.77
CA HIS A 455 -10.35 0.38 4.88
C HIS A 455 -11.27 0.90 3.75
N GLY A 456 -10.68 1.44 2.70
CA GLY A 456 -11.49 1.74 1.53
C GLY A 456 -12.34 2.99 1.75
N GLU A 457 -13.57 2.96 1.25
CA GLU A 457 -14.49 4.10 1.39
C GLU A 457 -15.23 4.12 2.75
N ILE A 458 -14.92 3.21 3.66
CA ILE A 458 -15.53 3.18 4.99
C ILE A 458 -14.47 3.47 6.06
N ASN A 459 -14.48 4.68 6.63
CA ASN A 459 -13.73 5.02 7.85
C ASN A 459 -12.32 4.39 7.95
N ALA A 460 -11.48 4.58 6.91
CA ALA A 460 -10.25 3.83 6.75
C ALA A 460 -9.24 4.13 7.87
N THR A 461 -8.80 3.11 8.60
CA THR A 461 -7.99 3.31 9.81
C THR A 461 -6.50 3.46 9.49
N LEU A 462 -5.87 4.54 10.00
CA LEU A 462 -4.42 4.70 9.94
C LEU A 462 -3.75 3.65 10.84
N HIS A 463 -2.84 2.87 10.25
CA HIS A 463 -2.17 1.80 10.98
C HIS A 463 -0.77 1.51 10.43
N GLU A 464 0.02 0.83 11.24
CA GLU A 464 1.36 0.37 10.88
C GLU A 464 1.59 -1.08 11.32
N GLY A 465 2.58 -1.73 10.72
CA GLY A 465 3.23 -2.90 11.30
C GLY A 465 4.49 -2.45 12.04
N THR A 466 4.38 -2.28 13.36
CA THR A 466 5.49 -1.84 14.20
C THR A 466 6.67 -2.78 14.02
N GLY A 467 7.89 -2.23 13.90
CA GLY A 467 9.08 -3.01 13.55
C GLY A 467 9.33 -4.22 14.46
N VAL A 468 9.68 -5.35 13.83
CA VAL A 468 10.17 -6.53 14.55
C VAL A 468 11.55 -6.21 15.13
N ARG A 469 11.79 -6.58 16.40
CA ARG A 469 13.09 -6.38 17.07
C ARG A 469 13.90 -7.67 17.14
N LYS A 470 13.22 -8.81 17.26
CA LYS A 470 13.82 -10.15 17.34
C LYS A 470 12.89 -11.20 16.76
N GLY A 471 13.45 -12.24 16.13
CA GLY A 471 12.70 -13.29 15.45
C GLY A 471 12.21 -12.83 14.08
N ALA A 472 11.14 -13.43 13.57
CA ALA A 472 10.46 -12.98 12.36
C ALA A 472 8.95 -13.07 12.52
N LYS A 473 8.21 -12.14 11.93
CA LYS A 473 6.74 -12.13 11.91
C LYS A 473 6.25 -12.56 10.53
N TYR A 474 5.41 -13.59 10.50
CA TYR A 474 4.71 -14.04 9.30
C TYR A 474 3.24 -13.65 9.37
N VAL A 475 2.74 -13.01 8.30
CA VAL A 475 1.33 -12.62 8.19
C VAL A 475 0.81 -12.80 6.78
N ILE A 476 -0.51 -12.96 6.67
CA ILE A 476 -1.24 -12.86 5.40
C ILE A 476 -2.04 -11.58 5.43
N ARG A 477 -1.90 -10.76 4.39
CA ARG A 477 -2.85 -9.70 4.08
C ARG A 477 -3.70 -10.10 2.89
N THR A 478 -5.00 -10.13 3.13
CA THR A 478 -6.05 -10.16 2.11
C THR A 478 -7.16 -9.20 2.55
N GLU A 479 -8.27 -9.17 1.84
CA GLU A 479 -9.38 -8.28 2.12
C GLU A 479 -10.71 -9.01 2.07
N ILE A 480 -11.73 -8.41 2.68
CA ILE A 480 -13.12 -8.85 2.59
C ILE A 480 -13.83 -8.02 1.53
N GLU A 481 -14.47 -8.71 0.61
CA GLU A 481 -15.10 -8.17 -0.58
C GLU A 481 -16.57 -7.86 -0.35
N TYR A 482 -16.99 -6.70 -0.83
CA TYR A 482 -18.37 -6.27 -0.79
C TYR A 482 -18.82 -5.86 -2.19
N ASP A 483 -20.12 -5.85 -2.43
CA ASP A 483 -20.66 -5.20 -3.64
C ASP A 483 -20.26 -3.72 -3.68
N VAL A 484 -20.00 -3.17 -4.86
CA VAL A 484 -19.75 -1.73 -5.04
C VAL A 484 -21.05 -0.95 -4.90
N GLU A 485 -22.09 -1.42 -5.58
CA GLU A 485 -23.42 -0.83 -5.51
C GLU A 485 -24.21 -1.41 -4.33
N PRO A 486 -24.93 -0.57 -3.55
CA PRO A 486 -25.87 -1.05 -2.56
C PRO A 486 -26.91 -1.98 -3.21
N THR A 487 -27.23 -3.08 -2.55
CA THR A 487 -28.37 -3.90 -2.98
C THR A 487 -29.64 -3.15 -2.65
N GLU A 488 -30.50 -2.87 -3.64
CA GLU A 488 -31.83 -2.34 -3.38
C GLU A 488 -32.56 -3.28 -2.43
N GLU A 489 -33.09 -2.75 -1.32
CA GLU A 489 -33.95 -3.54 -0.44
C GLU A 489 -35.08 -4.13 -1.29
N VAL A 490 -35.11 -5.46 -1.40
CA VAL A 490 -36.32 -6.14 -1.86
C VAL A 490 -37.36 -5.80 -0.80
N LYS A 491 -38.24 -4.84 -1.11
CA LYS A 491 -39.46 -4.59 -0.34
C LYS A 491 -40.19 -5.94 -0.27
N ILE A 492 -40.11 -6.60 0.88
CA ILE A 492 -40.85 -7.82 1.18
C ILE A 492 -42.34 -7.47 1.25
#